data_AF-J2S7X7-F1
#
_entry.id   AF-J2S7X7-F1
#
_cell.length_a   1.000
_cell.length_b   1.000
_cell.length_c   1.000
_cell.angle_alpha   90.00
_cell.angle_beta   90.00
_cell.angle_gamma   90.00
#
_symmetry.space_group_name_H-M   'P 1'
#
loop_
_entity.id
_entity.type
_entity.pdbx_description
1 polymer ?
#
loop_
_entity_poly.entity_id
_entity_poly.type
_entity_poly.pdbx_seq_one_letter_code
_entity_poly.pdbx_strand_id
1 'polypeptide(L)'
;MKENKISLFYNKGPLSFIKDFEETKKGTFIKLKSSLNGINDVDLSCDKKEFRVKFDFNKFYKGERNLGIGQKIERIKFDYGEKIIVFKSLYIDTFSNESLEASINQLYSEGFSKSKKQYFKLVIPYSSSLKMHFQIENILFLNDSGTNSSLATKINLNDEEIFILEDKDEFKNRCIIIESKKKQTYEEFSNKTFAIRVALGYVTGYFPGNKGYFFSYSNSKMDIWKSFYFSTLRDDLKTLMNPINTNPHAWVHGYSKQAEKLSKLKVYKKLEIKSFSLLCNQLLVDDNFLATILLIIESTKASLIFRPGGYSIALETLSDIIIGNEKEKIAPINSKKDFKELKAELFEILYKHSIKESFIDINTLKVRLDNLNQITNLESLKRPFSILNIELLDEDIKVIRSRNDFLHGRVPDFNNAGVNRSIDSKDYDLFYASVRLYTLLNLLIFKMIGFDSYLLNFPKIYERNTKFKVKEDFYRKV
;
A
#
# COMPACT_ATOMS: atom_id res chain seq x y z
N MET A 1 5.12 -32.17 -22.85
CA MET A 1 5.77 -30.95 -22.31
C MET A 1 5.37 -29.79 -23.19
N LYS A 2 4.55 -28.84 -22.70
CA LYS A 2 4.35 -27.57 -23.41
C LYS A 2 5.64 -26.76 -23.23
N GLU A 3 6.28 -26.36 -24.33
CA GLU A 3 7.38 -25.39 -24.28
C GLU A 3 6.87 -24.15 -23.55
N ASN A 4 7.43 -23.88 -22.36
CA ASN A 4 7.17 -22.61 -21.67
C ASN A 4 7.82 -21.51 -22.49
N LYS A 5 7.07 -20.95 -23.44
CA LYS A 5 7.51 -19.81 -24.25
C LYS A 5 7.84 -18.65 -23.32
N ILE A 6 9.12 -18.30 -23.23
CA ILE A 6 9.60 -17.18 -22.42
C ILE A 6 9.05 -15.89 -23.01
N SER A 7 8.40 -15.06 -22.19
CA SER A 7 7.82 -13.79 -22.63
C SER A 7 8.92 -12.77 -22.95
N LEU A 8 8.84 -12.13 -24.12
CA LEU A 8 9.74 -11.05 -24.54
C LEU A 8 9.10 -9.68 -24.24
N PHE A 9 9.87 -8.78 -23.63
CA PHE A 9 9.46 -7.43 -23.24
C PHE A 9 10.36 -6.36 -23.85
N TYR A 10 9.76 -5.27 -24.34
CA TYR A 10 10.48 -4.15 -24.94
C TYR A 10 10.60 -2.99 -23.94
N ASN A 11 11.73 -2.93 -23.23
CA ASN A 11 11.95 -2.00 -22.13
C ASN A 11 13.07 -0.98 -22.44
N LYS A 12 13.97 -1.28 -23.39
CA LYS A 12 15.12 -0.42 -23.71
C LYS A 12 14.69 1.00 -24.10
N GLY A 13 13.70 1.14 -24.99
CA GLY A 13 13.21 2.44 -25.45
C GLY A 13 12.68 3.33 -24.31
N PRO A 14 11.71 2.86 -23.50
CA PRO A 14 11.23 3.59 -22.32
C PRO A 14 12.32 3.95 -21.30
N LEU A 15 13.23 3.02 -21.00
CA LEU A 15 14.30 3.25 -20.02
C LEU A 15 15.31 4.31 -20.50
N SER A 16 15.71 4.24 -21.77
CA SER A 16 16.58 5.23 -22.40
C SER A 16 15.92 6.63 -22.40
N PHE A 17 14.63 6.71 -22.71
CA PHE A 17 13.88 7.97 -22.67
C PHE A 17 13.85 8.59 -21.27
N ILE A 18 13.58 7.82 -20.21
CA ILE A 18 13.51 8.37 -18.85
C ILE A 18 14.83 9.01 -18.46
N LYS A 19 15.94 8.33 -18.74
CA LYS A 19 17.28 8.84 -18.45
C LYS A 19 17.52 10.18 -19.14
N ASP A 20 17.35 10.24 -20.46
CA ASP A 20 17.54 11.47 -21.23
C ASP A 20 16.60 12.60 -20.76
N PHE A 21 15.35 12.25 -20.44
CA PHE A 21 14.34 13.23 -20.05
C PHE A 21 14.56 13.81 -18.64
N GLU A 22 15.26 13.10 -17.75
CA GLU A 22 15.61 13.61 -16.42
C GLU A 22 16.84 14.52 -16.41
N GLU A 23 17.59 14.59 -17.51
CA GLU A 23 18.63 15.60 -17.69
C GLU A 23 18.01 16.99 -17.87
N THR A 24 18.74 18.04 -17.46
CA THR A 24 18.23 19.42 -17.55
C THR A 24 17.95 19.80 -19.01
N LYS A 25 16.71 20.24 -19.28
CA LYS A 25 16.29 20.72 -20.59
C LYS A 25 16.03 22.22 -20.54
N LYS A 26 16.52 22.94 -21.54
CA LYS A 26 16.25 24.38 -21.73
C LYS A 26 15.15 24.57 -22.76
N GLY A 27 14.19 25.45 -22.47
CA GLY A 27 13.08 25.67 -23.38
C GLY A 27 12.31 26.95 -23.14
N THR A 28 11.15 27.01 -23.79
CA THR A 28 10.26 28.17 -23.81
C THR A 28 8.86 27.77 -23.36
N PHE A 29 8.25 28.58 -22.51
CA PHE A 29 6.84 28.44 -22.15
C PHE A 29 5.92 28.92 -23.26
N ILE A 30 4.89 28.12 -23.53
CA ILE A 30 3.81 28.43 -24.47
C ILE A 30 2.49 28.29 -23.71
N LYS A 31 1.82 29.42 -23.49
CA LYS A 31 0.49 29.44 -22.88
C LYS A 31 -0.29 30.67 -23.33
N LEU A 32 -1.16 30.50 -24.30
CA LEU A 32 -1.99 31.57 -24.85
C LEU A 32 -2.72 32.33 -23.73
N LYS A 33 -2.66 33.67 -23.79
CA LYS A 33 -3.30 34.59 -22.83
C LYS A 33 -2.85 34.41 -21.36
N SER A 34 -1.61 34.00 -21.14
CA SER A 34 -0.94 33.91 -19.83
C SER A 34 0.30 34.79 -19.81
N SER A 35 0.66 35.32 -18.63
CA SER A 35 1.91 36.05 -18.40
C SER A 35 3.16 35.18 -18.58
N LEU A 36 3.00 33.86 -18.60
CA LEU A 36 4.07 32.91 -18.92
C LEU A 36 4.33 32.73 -20.43
N ASN A 37 3.52 33.32 -21.31
CA ASN A 37 3.67 33.05 -22.74
C ASN A 37 4.96 33.64 -23.31
N GLY A 38 5.78 32.82 -23.96
CA GLY A 38 7.01 33.26 -24.63
C GLY A 38 8.20 33.46 -23.69
N ILE A 39 8.11 33.09 -22.41
CA ILE A 39 9.27 33.10 -21.52
C ILE A 39 10.25 32.01 -21.97
N ASN A 40 11.43 32.44 -22.40
CA ASN A 40 12.53 31.59 -22.84
C ASN A 40 13.62 31.44 -21.76
N ASP A 41 14.59 30.57 -22.01
CA ASP A 41 15.64 30.17 -21.05
C ASP A 41 15.06 29.62 -19.74
N VAL A 42 13.98 28.85 -19.86
CA VAL A 42 13.44 28.09 -18.74
C VAL A 42 14.21 26.78 -18.62
N ASP A 43 14.85 26.56 -17.48
CA ASP A 43 15.47 25.30 -17.13
C ASP A 43 14.43 24.35 -16.54
N LEU A 44 14.23 23.18 -17.13
CA LEU A 44 13.45 22.07 -16.58
C LEU A 44 14.42 21.01 -16.07
N SER A 45 14.33 20.64 -14.80
CA SER A 45 15.17 19.60 -14.19
C SER A 45 14.33 18.66 -13.33
N CYS A 46 14.82 17.43 -13.12
CA CYS A 46 14.19 16.48 -12.21
C CYS A 46 14.85 16.57 -10.82
N ASP A 47 14.08 16.95 -9.79
CA ASP A 47 14.55 16.96 -8.40
C ASP A 47 13.83 15.89 -7.58
N LYS A 48 14.59 14.88 -7.14
CA LYS A 48 14.15 13.74 -6.32
C LYS A 48 12.94 12.97 -6.88
N LYS A 49 11.73 13.50 -6.76
CA LYS A 49 10.46 12.85 -7.12
C LYS A 49 9.55 13.70 -8.02
N GLU A 50 9.92 14.93 -8.31
CA GLU A 50 9.13 15.87 -9.10
C GLU A 50 10.02 16.57 -10.14
N PHE A 51 9.40 17.26 -11.09
CA PHE A 51 10.12 18.17 -11.97
C PHE A 51 10.06 19.57 -11.42
N ARG A 52 11.12 20.34 -11.64
CA ARG A 52 11.21 21.75 -11.29
C ARG A 52 11.53 22.56 -12.52
N VAL A 53 10.98 23.76 -12.56
CA VAL A 53 11.41 24.77 -13.53
C VAL A 53 12.03 25.95 -12.81
N LYS A 54 13.04 26.53 -13.44
CA LYS A 54 13.67 27.78 -13.03
C LYS A 54 13.70 28.74 -14.21
N PHE A 55 13.28 29.97 -13.99
CA PHE A 55 13.28 31.01 -15.03
C PHE A 55 13.43 32.41 -14.45
N ASP A 56 13.91 33.34 -15.28
CA ASP A 56 14.20 34.72 -14.90
C ASP A 56 12.92 35.50 -14.55
N PHE A 57 12.92 36.11 -13.37
CA PHE A 57 11.83 36.94 -12.88
C PHE A 57 11.57 38.17 -13.78
N ASN A 58 12.62 38.79 -14.32
CA ASN A 58 12.51 40.00 -15.13
C ASN A 58 11.81 39.76 -16.46
N LYS A 59 11.92 38.54 -17.00
CA LYS A 59 11.20 38.13 -18.23
C LYS A 59 9.70 37.99 -18.01
N PHE A 60 9.28 37.79 -16.76
CA PHE A 60 7.89 37.66 -16.36
C PHE A 60 7.19 39.00 -16.07
N TYR A 61 7.89 39.99 -15.51
CA TYR A 61 7.31 41.25 -14.99
C TYR A 61 6.84 42.27 -16.06
N LYS A 62 6.27 41.82 -17.19
CA LYS A 62 5.82 42.71 -18.29
C LYS A 62 4.34 43.16 -18.21
N GLY A 63 3.62 42.92 -17.11
CA GLY A 63 2.22 43.38 -16.97
C GLY A 63 1.54 43.06 -15.63
N GLU A 64 0.34 43.65 -15.41
CA GLU A 64 -0.43 43.83 -14.15
C GLU A 64 -0.81 42.58 -13.33
N ARG A 65 -0.25 41.38 -13.59
CA ARG A 65 -0.59 40.17 -12.82
C ARG A 65 0.64 39.59 -12.13
N ASN A 66 0.71 39.81 -10.81
CA ASN A 66 1.76 39.24 -9.96
C ASN A 66 1.54 37.73 -9.76
N LEU A 67 2.53 36.91 -10.15
CA LEU A 67 2.65 35.54 -9.66
C LEU A 67 3.22 35.58 -8.25
N GLY A 68 2.44 35.14 -7.28
CA GLY A 68 2.85 34.95 -5.89
C GLY A 68 3.25 33.51 -5.61
N ILE A 69 4.06 33.32 -4.56
CA ILE A 69 4.31 32.01 -3.96
C ILE A 69 2.97 31.34 -3.64
N GLY A 70 2.86 30.04 -3.91
CA GLY A 70 1.64 29.27 -3.70
C GLY A 70 0.62 29.32 -4.84
N GLN A 71 0.87 30.12 -5.88
CA GLN A 71 0.00 30.13 -7.05
C GLN A 71 0.17 28.88 -7.90
N LYS A 72 -0.96 28.35 -8.37
CA LYS A 72 -1.04 27.20 -9.26
C LYS A 72 -1.50 27.64 -10.65
N ILE A 73 -0.69 27.32 -11.66
CA ILE A 73 -0.94 27.70 -13.04
C ILE A 73 -1.14 26.43 -13.87
N GLU A 74 -2.34 26.23 -14.41
CA GLU A 74 -2.67 24.98 -15.11
C GLU A 74 -2.34 25.03 -16.61
N ARG A 75 -2.07 23.86 -17.21
CA ARG A 75 -1.95 23.65 -18.67
C ARG A 75 -0.94 24.60 -19.34
N ILE A 76 0.32 24.50 -18.95
CA ILE A 76 1.42 25.21 -19.61
C ILE A 76 2.08 24.25 -20.59
N LYS A 77 2.33 24.69 -21.83
CA LYS A 77 3.18 23.94 -22.75
C LYS A 77 4.62 24.41 -22.58
N PHE A 78 5.56 23.49 -22.69
CA PHE A 78 6.99 23.76 -22.67
C PHE A 78 7.60 23.11 -23.90
N ASP A 79 8.27 23.93 -24.70
CA ASP A 79 8.97 23.52 -25.92
C ASP A 79 10.47 23.63 -25.69
N TYR A 80 11.18 22.50 -25.78
CA TYR A 80 12.63 22.43 -25.65
C TYR A 80 13.30 21.99 -26.97
N GLY A 81 12.65 22.25 -28.10
CA GLY A 81 13.15 21.99 -29.45
C GLY A 81 12.88 20.57 -29.94
N GLU A 82 13.15 19.55 -29.11
CA GLU A 82 12.91 18.16 -29.51
C GLU A 82 11.44 17.76 -29.43
N LYS A 83 10.73 18.25 -28.39
CA LYS A 83 9.34 17.90 -28.12
C LYS A 83 8.63 19.03 -27.38
N ILE A 84 7.31 19.04 -27.54
CA ILE A 84 6.40 19.83 -26.71
C ILE A 84 5.82 18.93 -25.62
N ILE A 85 6.00 19.36 -24.37
CA ILE A 85 5.40 18.74 -23.19
C ILE A 85 4.39 19.69 -22.56
N VAL A 86 3.39 19.11 -21.89
CA VAL A 86 2.31 19.83 -21.24
C VAL A 86 2.41 19.59 -19.75
N PHE A 87 2.61 20.66 -18.99
CA PHE A 87 2.50 20.64 -17.53
C PHE A 87 1.03 20.71 -17.18
N LYS A 88 0.53 19.71 -16.43
CA LYS A 88 -0.85 19.76 -15.93
C LYS A 88 -1.04 20.97 -15.04
N SER A 89 -0.07 21.19 -14.14
CA SER A 89 0.01 22.37 -13.29
C SER A 89 1.44 22.67 -12.91
N LEU A 90 1.74 23.97 -12.84
CA LEU A 90 2.95 24.54 -12.30
C LEU A 90 2.62 25.23 -10.97
N TYR A 91 3.33 24.90 -9.89
CA TYR A 91 3.13 25.49 -8.56
C TYR A 91 4.35 26.32 -8.17
N ILE A 92 4.18 27.61 -7.93
CA ILE A 92 5.28 28.53 -7.62
C ILE A 92 5.77 28.28 -6.19
N ASP A 93 6.97 27.75 -6.04
CA ASP A 93 7.55 27.36 -4.75
C ASP A 93 8.32 28.53 -4.11
N THR A 94 9.22 29.12 -4.88
CA THR A 94 10.15 30.15 -4.39
C THR A 94 10.20 31.34 -5.33
N PHE A 95 10.49 32.48 -4.72
CA PHE A 95 10.59 33.77 -5.38
C PHE A 95 11.88 34.43 -4.91
N SER A 96 12.74 34.82 -5.85
CA SER A 96 13.84 35.73 -5.62
C SER A 96 13.83 36.87 -6.65
N ASN A 97 14.64 37.90 -6.41
CA ASN A 97 14.76 39.03 -7.34
C ASN A 97 15.38 38.62 -8.70
N GLU A 98 15.97 37.43 -8.79
CA GLU A 98 16.66 36.94 -9.99
C GLU A 98 15.90 35.79 -10.66
N SER A 99 15.23 34.94 -9.90
CA SER A 99 14.62 33.72 -10.43
C SER A 99 13.34 33.32 -9.71
N LEU A 100 12.42 32.75 -10.49
CA LEU A 100 11.27 32.01 -10.01
C LEU A 100 11.56 30.51 -10.12
N GLU A 101 11.24 29.75 -9.07
CA GLU A 101 11.25 28.29 -9.12
C GLU A 101 9.86 27.73 -8.87
N ALA A 102 9.52 26.66 -9.57
CA ALA A 102 8.20 26.07 -9.51
C ALA A 102 8.22 24.56 -9.72
N SER A 103 7.35 23.86 -9.00
CA SER A 103 7.24 22.40 -8.99
C SER A 103 6.15 21.90 -9.94
N ILE A 104 6.43 20.74 -10.53
CA ILE A 104 5.58 20.03 -11.48
C ILE A 104 5.46 18.58 -11.01
N ASN A 105 4.29 18.26 -10.48
CA ASN A 105 3.96 16.90 -10.07
C ASN A 105 3.43 16.04 -11.22
N GLN A 106 2.95 16.65 -12.32
CA GLN A 106 2.35 15.95 -13.45
C GLN A 106 2.61 16.67 -14.78
N LEU A 107 3.17 15.94 -15.74
CA LEU A 107 3.41 16.41 -17.11
C LEU A 107 3.18 15.29 -18.12
N TYR A 108 2.97 15.63 -19.39
CA TYR A 108 2.74 14.65 -20.44
C TYR A 108 3.12 15.18 -21.82
N SER A 109 3.46 14.31 -22.76
CA SER A 109 3.64 14.69 -24.16
C SER A 109 2.33 15.19 -24.77
N GLU A 110 2.37 16.17 -25.67
CA GLU A 110 1.17 16.77 -26.29
C GLU A 110 0.19 15.75 -26.90
N GLY A 111 0.67 14.64 -27.46
CA GLY A 111 -0.16 13.56 -28.03
C GLY A 111 -0.81 12.61 -27.01
N PHE A 112 -0.56 12.76 -25.71
CA PHE A 112 -1.10 11.86 -24.69
C PHE A 112 -2.58 12.14 -24.42
N SER A 113 -3.40 11.09 -24.43
CA SER A 113 -4.83 11.17 -24.10
C SER A 113 -5.19 10.26 -22.95
N LYS A 114 -5.85 10.81 -21.93
CA LYS A 114 -6.35 10.03 -20.78
C LYS A 114 -7.59 9.19 -21.12
N SER A 115 -8.43 9.67 -22.03
CA SER A 115 -9.71 9.04 -22.40
C SER A 115 -9.56 8.00 -23.53
N LYS A 116 -8.49 8.09 -24.33
CA LYS A 116 -8.26 7.13 -25.43
C LYS A 116 -7.85 5.77 -24.88
N LYS A 117 -8.53 4.71 -25.36
CA LYS A 117 -8.15 3.34 -25.03
C LYS A 117 -6.86 2.93 -25.77
N GLN A 118 -5.81 2.63 -25.01
CA GLN A 118 -4.47 2.29 -25.49
C GLN A 118 -3.86 1.17 -24.63
N TYR A 119 -2.73 0.62 -25.07
CA TYR A 119 -1.92 -0.26 -24.22
C TYR A 119 -0.96 0.59 -23.40
N PHE A 120 -0.74 0.21 -22.14
CA PHE A 120 0.04 1.01 -21.20
C PHE A 120 1.13 0.22 -20.49
N LYS A 121 2.26 0.89 -20.26
CA LYS A 121 3.38 0.46 -19.43
C LYS A 121 3.67 1.53 -18.40
N LEU A 122 3.69 1.17 -17.12
CA LEU A 122 4.24 2.00 -16.06
C LEU A 122 5.70 1.60 -15.83
N VAL A 123 6.59 2.58 -15.77
CA VAL A 123 7.98 2.41 -15.35
C VAL A 123 8.22 3.28 -14.12
N ILE A 124 8.74 2.66 -13.07
CA ILE A 124 9.16 3.29 -11.81
C ILE A 124 10.69 3.18 -11.73
N PRO A 125 11.44 4.24 -12.04
CA PRO A 125 12.90 4.19 -12.05
C PRO A 125 13.48 4.23 -10.61
N TYR A 126 14.77 3.90 -10.48
CA TYR A 126 15.55 3.96 -9.23
C TYR A 126 14.91 3.22 -8.05
N SER A 127 14.21 2.13 -8.33
CA SER A 127 13.50 1.36 -7.33
C SER A 127 14.44 0.47 -6.51
N SER A 128 14.09 0.20 -5.25
CA SER A 128 14.68 -0.94 -4.54
C SER A 128 14.26 -2.25 -5.22
N SER A 129 15.06 -3.31 -5.03
CA SER A 129 14.65 -4.64 -5.48
C SER A 129 13.41 -5.10 -4.74
N LEU A 130 12.45 -5.68 -5.48
CA LEU A 130 11.26 -6.30 -4.92
C LEU A 130 11.59 -7.60 -4.16
N LYS A 131 12.78 -8.18 -4.38
CA LYS A 131 13.23 -9.44 -3.76
C LYS A 131 12.22 -10.60 -3.86
N MET A 132 11.29 -10.59 -4.83
CA MET A 132 10.12 -11.48 -4.91
C MET A 132 10.43 -12.97 -4.93
N HIS A 133 11.69 -13.35 -5.18
CA HIS A 133 12.11 -14.73 -5.37
C HIS A 133 11.69 -15.68 -4.24
N PHE A 134 11.55 -15.21 -2.99
CA PHE A 134 11.13 -16.06 -1.86
C PHE A 134 9.70 -15.81 -1.41
N GLN A 135 8.95 -14.94 -2.10
CA GLN A 135 7.64 -14.47 -1.67
C GLN A 135 6.58 -14.78 -2.71
N ILE A 136 6.81 -14.46 -3.99
CA ILE A 136 5.80 -14.57 -5.04
C ILE A 136 6.30 -15.55 -6.09
N GLU A 137 5.38 -16.37 -6.60
CA GLU A 137 5.64 -17.21 -7.75
C GLU A 137 6.11 -16.37 -8.94
N ASN A 138 7.21 -16.80 -9.55
CA ASN A 138 7.94 -16.00 -10.52
C ASN A 138 7.99 -16.70 -11.89
N ILE A 139 7.99 -15.90 -12.94
CA ILE A 139 8.09 -16.36 -14.33
C ILE A 139 9.43 -15.92 -14.92
N LEU A 140 9.87 -16.66 -15.94
CA LEU A 140 11.01 -16.26 -16.76
C LEU A 140 10.58 -15.23 -17.80
N PHE A 141 11.46 -14.27 -18.08
CA PHE A 141 11.29 -13.32 -19.17
C PHE A 141 12.60 -13.01 -19.89
N LEU A 142 12.46 -12.60 -21.13
CA LEU A 142 13.49 -12.00 -21.96
C LEU A 142 13.16 -10.53 -22.19
N ASN A 143 14.17 -9.67 -22.29
CA ASN A 143 13.98 -8.30 -22.75
C ASN A 143 14.72 -8.03 -24.07
N ASP A 144 14.39 -6.90 -24.69
CA ASP A 144 15.02 -6.37 -25.91
C ASP A 144 16.49 -5.94 -25.72
N SER A 145 17.03 -6.07 -24.52
CA SER A 145 18.46 -5.96 -24.19
C SER A 145 19.16 -7.33 -24.12
N GLY A 146 18.47 -8.43 -24.42
CA GLY A 146 19.04 -9.78 -24.40
C GLY A 146 19.21 -10.39 -23.00
N THR A 147 18.62 -9.79 -21.97
CA THR A 147 18.67 -10.30 -20.59
C THR A 147 17.61 -11.38 -20.38
N ASN A 148 18.01 -12.53 -19.83
CA ASN A 148 17.10 -13.56 -19.32
C ASN A 148 17.04 -13.46 -17.79
N SER A 149 15.84 -13.30 -17.22
CA SER A 149 15.66 -13.08 -15.79
C SER A 149 14.42 -13.78 -15.26
N SER A 150 14.48 -14.17 -13.99
CA SER A 150 13.37 -14.77 -13.24
C SER A 150 12.71 -13.77 -12.29
N LEU A 151 13.03 -12.48 -12.41
CA LEU A 151 12.52 -11.39 -11.57
C LEU A 151 11.23 -10.77 -12.13
N ALA A 152 10.37 -11.59 -12.72
CA ALA A 152 9.04 -11.20 -13.12
C ALA A 152 7.99 -12.08 -12.48
N THR A 153 6.78 -11.55 -12.34
CA THR A 153 5.57 -12.30 -12.05
C THR A 153 4.45 -11.79 -12.96
N LYS A 154 3.30 -12.43 -12.88
CA LYS A 154 2.10 -12.03 -13.59
C LYS A 154 0.89 -12.22 -12.71
N ILE A 155 -0.16 -11.47 -13.00
CA ILE A 155 -1.45 -11.59 -12.33
C ILE A 155 -2.59 -11.50 -13.35
N ASN A 156 -3.76 -11.95 -12.93
CA ASN A 156 -4.98 -11.83 -13.69
C ASN A 156 -5.96 -10.89 -12.96
N LEU A 157 -6.20 -9.70 -13.52
CA LEU A 157 -7.09 -8.68 -12.97
C LEU A 157 -8.31 -8.50 -13.88
N ASN A 158 -9.51 -8.87 -13.46
CA ASN A 158 -10.72 -8.77 -14.30
C ASN A 158 -10.51 -9.32 -15.73
N ASP A 159 -10.01 -10.56 -15.81
CA ASP A 159 -9.68 -11.28 -17.06
C ASP A 159 -8.59 -10.60 -17.92
N GLU A 160 -7.73 -9.79 -17.31
CA GLU A 160 -6.58 -9.16 -17.94
C GLU A 160 -5.27 -9.67 -17.33
N GLU A 161 -4.39 -10.20 -18.18
CA GLU A 161 -3.03 -10.54 -17.78
C GLU A 161 -2.17 -9.28 -17.70
N ILE A 162 -1.65 -9.02 -16.50
CA ILE A 162 -0.71 -7.93 -16.22
C ILE A 162 0.61 -8.51 -15.77
N PHE A 163 1.70 -7.99 -16.33
CA PHE A 163 3.06 -8.39 -16.01
C PHE A 163 3.73 -7.38 -15.09
N ILE A 164 4.48 -7.89 -14.12
CA ILE A 164 5.24 -7.10 -13.15
C ILE A 164 6.69 -7.58 -13.22
N LEU A 165 7.62 -6.68 -13.52
CA LEU A 165 9.02 -7.02 -13.78
C LEU A 165 9.97 -6.13 -13.00
N GLU A 166 11.07 -6.70 -12.52
CA GLU A 166 12.27 -5.95 -12.13
C GLU A 166 13.27 -6.03 -13.30
N ASP A 167 13.58 -4.88 -13.89
CA ASP A 167 14.59 -4.75 -14.94
C ASP A 167 15.67 -3.75 -14.52
N LYS A 168 16.71 -3.62 -15.33
CA LYS A 168 17.79 -2.66 -15.12
C LYS A 168 17.96 -1.76 -16.33
N ASP A 169 18.25 -0.48 -16.06
CA ASP A 169 18.77 0.40 -17.11
C ASP A 169 20.23 0.05 -17.48
N GLU A 170 20.77 0.78 -18.44
CA GLU A 170 22.15 0.60 -18.94
C GLU A 170 23.23 0.80 -17.85
N PHE A 171 22.92 1.54 -16.79
CA PHE A 171 23.80 1.77 -15.64
C PHE A 171 23.55 0.82 -14.47
N LYS A 172 22.71 -0.20 -14.67
CA LYS A 172 22.32 -1.18 -13.66
C LYS A 172 21.43 -0.61 -12.55
N ASN A 173 20.84 0.58 -12.73
CA ASN A 173 19.79 1.05 -11.83
C ASN A 173 18.55 0.19 -12.02
N ARG A 174 17.93 -0.20 -10.91
CA ARG A 174 16.75 -1.06 -10.92
C ARG A 174 15.50 -0.25 -11.23
N CYS A 175 14.66 -0.82 -12.06
CA CYS A 175 13.36 -0.28 -12.43
C CYS A 175 12.28 -1.33 -12.20
N ILE A 176 11.14 -0.89 -11.69
CA ILE A 176 9.93 -1.72 -11.62
C ILE A 176 9.04 -1.35 -12.79
N ILE A 177 8.63 -2.35 -13.55
CA ILE A 177 7.82 -2.20 -14.74
C ILE A 177 6.51 -2.96 -14.51
N ILE A 178 5.39 -2.31 -14.80
CA ILE A 178 4.08 -2.94 -14.84
C ILE A 178 3.51 -2.70 -16.22
N GLU A 179 3.14 -3.74 -16.95
CA GLU A 179 2.56 -3.60 -18.29
C GLU A 179 1.31 -4.45 -18.49
N SER A 180 0.40 -3.91 -19.29
CA SER A 180 -0.84 -4.57 -19.69
C SER A 180 -0.93 -4.73 -21.20
N LYS A 181 -1.30 -5.94 -21.61
CA LYS A 181 -1.59 -6.27 -23.02
C LYS A 181 -3.05 -6.03 -23.40
N LYS A 182 -3.83 -5.31 -22.60
CA LYS A 182 -5.22 -4.93 -22.88
C LYS A 182 -5.35 -3.43 -23.13
N LYS A 183 -6.15 -3.07 -24.14
CA LYS A 183 -6.52 -1.66 -24.37
C LYS A 183 -7.45 -1.18 -23.26
N GLN A 184 -7.08 -0.08 -22.64
CA GLN A 184 -7.81 0.54 -21.52
C GLN A 184 -7.52 2.04 -21.49
N THR A 185 -8.22 2.81 -20.67
CA THR A 185 -7.92 4.23 -20.46
C THR A 185 -6.72 4.40 -19.51
N TYR A 186 -6.17 5.61 -19.44
CA TYR A 186 -5.10 5.90 -18.48
C TYR A 186 -5.57 5.68 -17.02
N GLU A 187 -6.80 6.08 -16.72
CA GLU A 187 -7.35 5.99 -15.36
C GLU A 187 -7.58 4.54 -14.94
N GLU A 188 -8.15 3.72 -15.83
CA GLU A 188 -8.30 2.27 -15.61
C GLU A 188 -6.94 1.61 -15.31
N PHE A 189 -5.91 1.94 -16.09
CA PHE A 189 -4.57 1.38 -15.87
C PHE A 189 -3.90 1.93 -14.61
N SER A 190 -4.01 3.24 -14.35
CA SER A 190 -3.44 3.89 -13.17
C SER A 190 -3.99 3.28 -11.88
N ASN A 191 -5.30 3.06 -11.79
CA ASN A 191 -5.95 2.45 -10.63
C ASN A 191 -5.46 1.01 -10.41
N LYS A 192 -5.36 0.20 -11.48
CA LYS A 192 -4.78 -1.15 -11.41
C LYS A 192 -3.34 -1.13 -10.91
N THR A 193 -2.49 -0.26 -11.47
CA THR A 193 -1.08 -0.17 -11.04
C THR A 193 -0.94 0.29 -9.60
N PHE A 194 -1.85 1.11 -9.08
CA PHE A 194 -1.87 1.50 -7.67
C PHE A 194 -2.18 0.30 -6.78
N ALA A 195 -3.26 -0.44 -7.06
CA ALA A 195 -3.61 -1.66 -6.32
C ALA A 195 -2.46 -2.69 -6.33
N ILE A 196 -1.82 -2.89 -7.49
CA ILE A 196 -0.66 -3.80 -7.64
C ILE A 196 0.52 -3.33 -6.76
N ARG A 197 0.84 -2.04 -6.75
CA ARG A 197 1.92 -1.50 -5.93
C ARG A 197 1.65 -1.67 -4.44
N VAL A 198 0.39 -1.51 -4.00
CA VAL A 198 -0.03 -1.79 -2.62
C VAL A 198 0.17 -3.27 -2.30
N ALA A 199 -0.27 -4.18 -3.17
CA ALA A 199 -0.08 -5.62 -3.01
C ALA A 199 1.41 -5.99 -2.92
N LEU A 200 2.26 -5.42 -3.79
CA LEU A 200 3.71 -5.59 -3.73
C LEU A 200 4.29 -5.08 -2.42
N GLY A 201 3.86 -3.89 -1.98
CA GLY A 201 4.27 -3.30 -0.71
C GLY A 201 3.99 -4.19 0.48
N TYR A 202 2.80 -4.79 0.50
CA TYR A 202 2.36 -5.68 1.56
C TYR A 202 3.11 -7.02 1.54
N VAL A 203 3.20 -7.69 0.38
CA VAL A 203 3.75 -9.06 0.29
C VAL A 203 5.28 -9.06 0.34
N THR A 204 5.93 -8.12 -0.33
CA THR A 204 7.40 -8.08 -0.47
C THR A 204 8.08 -7.21 0.58
N GLY A 205 7.32 -6.36 1.27
CA GLY A 205 7.85 -5.32 2.15
C GLY A 205 8.39 -4.10 1.40
N TYR A 206 8.24 -4.02 0.07
CA TYR A 206 8.62 -2.83 -0.70
C TYR A 206 7.46 -2.32 -1.54
N PHE A 207 6.94 -1.15 -1.18
CA PHE A 207 5.93 -0.39 -1.92
C PHE A 207 6.67 0.54 -2.91
N PRO A 208 6.68 0.23 -4.21
CA PRO A 208 7.37 1.05 -5.21
C PRO A 208 6.71 2.42 -5.31
N GLY A 209 7.47 3.51 -5.46
CA GLY A 209 6.93 4.86 -5.40
C GLY A 209 7.81 5.95 -6.01
N ASN A 210 7.64 7.18 -5.53
CA ASN A 210 8.36 8.39 -5.96
C ASN A 210 8.00 8.88 -7.37
N LYS A 211 8.41 8.18 -8.43
CA LYS A 211 8.25 8.61 -9.84
C LYS A 211 7.55 7.56 -10.68
N GLY A 212 6.58 7.95 -11.50
CA GLY A 212 5.88 7.05 -12.40
C GLY A 212 5.80 7.60 -13.82
N TYR A 213 6.41 6.88 -14.76
CA TYR A 213 6.31 7.17 -16.20
C TYR A 213 5.37 6.17 -16.86
N PHE A 214 4.25 6.67 -17.37
CA PHE A 214 3.24 5.89 -18.09
C PHE A 214 3.43 6.09 -19.59
N PHE A 215 3.84 5.03 -20.28
CA PHE A 215 3.98 5.00 -21.73
C PHE A 215 2.73 4.39 -22.36
N SER A 216 2.30 4.98 -23.47
CA SER A 216 1.14 4.52 -24.24
C SER A 216 1.57 3.97 -25.60
N TYR A 217 0.93 2.90 -26.04
CA TYR A 217 1.28 2.16 -27.26
C TYR A 217 0.03 1.91 -28.11
N SER A 218 0.21 1.73 -29.41
CA SER A 218 -0.87 1.38 -30.34
C SER A 218 -1.08 -0.11 -30.52
N ASN A 219 -0.08 -0.93 -30.21
CA ASN A 219 -0.09 -2.37 -30.40
C ASN A 219 0.19 -3.08 -29.06
N SER A 220 -0.23 -4.35 -28.95
CA SER A 220 -0.08 -5.18 -27.74
C SER A 220 1.33 -5.76 -27.55
N LYS A 221 2.20 -5.66 -28.56
CA LYS A 221 3.61 -6.06 -28.48
C LYS A 221 4.44 -5.00 -27.73
N MET A 222 3.99 -3.74 -27.75
CA MET A 222 4.55 -2.63 -27.00
C MET A 222 6.03 -2.35 -27.30
N ASP A 223 6.42 -2.51 -28.56
CA ASP A 223 7.79 -2.29 -29.05
C ASP A 223 8.13 -0.82 -29.30
N ILE A 224 7.15 -0.01 -29.71
CA ILE A 224 7.33 1.43 -29.97
C ILE A 224 6.25 2.23 -29.24
N TRP A 225 6.65 3.06 -28.28
CA TRP A 225 5.74 3.94 -27.55
C TRP A 225 5.38 5.19 -28.37
N LYS A 226 4.18 5.74 -28.14
CA LYS A 226 3.64 6.91 -28.88
C LYS A 226 3.69 8.20 -28.08
N SER A 227 3.28 8.12 -26.82
CA SER A 227 3.16 9.25 -25.92
C SER A 227 3.39 8.80 -24.49
N PHE A 228 3.75 9.74 -23.61
CA PHE A 228 4.01 9.45 -22.20
C PHE A 228 3.30 10.44 -21.27
N TYR A 229 3.11 9.99 -20.03
CA TYR A 229 2.61 10.78 -18.91
C TYR A 229 3.47 10.51 -17.69
N PHE A 230 3.98 11.56 -17.07
CA PHE A 230 4.69 11.51 -15.80
C PHE A 230 3.76 11.92 -14.66
N SER A 231 3.86 11.21 -13.55
CA SER A 231 3.30 11.62 -12.26
C SER A 231 4.30 11.37 -11.15
N THR A 232 4.42 12.32 -10.24
CA THR A 232 4.88 12.05 -8.89
C THR A 232 3.91 11.06 -8.25
N LEU A 233 4.47 9.99 -7.71
CA LEU A 233 3.75 8.95 -7.00
C LEU A 233 3.95 9.17 -5.50
N ARG A 234 3.11 8.51 -4.69
CA ARG A 234 3.38 8.36 -3.26
C ARG A 234 4.81 7.87 -3.02
N ASP A 235 5.44 8.38 -1.97
CA ASP A 235 6.79 8.00 -1.57
C ASP A 235 6.92 6.48 -1.44
N ASP A 236 8.07 5.95 -1.83
CA ASP A 236 8.32 4.53 -1.65
C ASP A 236 8.44 4.17 -0.17
N LEU A 237 7.99 2.97 0.18
CA LEU A 237 8.02 2.48 1.55
C LEU A 237 8.71 1.12 1.55
N LYS A 238 9.69 0.96 2.45
CA LYS A 238 10.43 -0.27 2.60
C LYS A 238 10.40 -0.69 4.06
N THR A 239 9.93 -1.90 4.29
CA THR A 239 9.99 -2.61 5.56
C THR A 239 10.74 -3.92 5.39
N LEU A 240 11.34 -4.38 6.48
CA LEU A 240 11.89 -5.73 6.52
C LEU A 240 10.78 -6.76 6.75
N MET A 241 9.67 -6.42 7.39
CA MET A 241 8.62 -7.35 7.79
C MET A 241 7.75 -7.78 6.59
N ASN A 242 8.25 -8.67 5.72
CA ASN A 242 7.42 -9.33 4.69
C ASN A 242 6.70 -10.55 5.28
N PRO A 243 5.38 -10.76 5.08
CA PRO A 243 4.60 -11.81 5.75
C PRO A 243 5.05 -13.25 5.47
N ILE A 244 5.58 -13.49 4.26
CA ILE A 244 5.99 -14.81 3.78
C ILE A 244 7.45 -14.79 3.36
N ASN A 245 8.16 -15.90 3.55
CA ASN A 245 9.49 -16.11 2.98
C ASN A 245 9.78 -17.61 2.93
N THR A 246 10.08 -18.15 1.76
CA THR A 246 10.41 -19.58 1.61
C THR A 246 11.85 -19.93 1.98
N ASN A 247 12.68 -18.94 2.36
CA ASN A 247 14.05 -19.15 2.81
C ASN A 247 14.19 -18.91 4.32
N PRO A 248 14.20 -19.97 5.14
CA PRO A 248 14.38 -19.84 6.59
C PRO A 248 15.67 -19.14 7.01
N HIS A 249 16.76 -19.23 6.23
CA HIS A 249 18.02 -18.56 6.56
C HIS A 249 17.91 -17.03 6.51
N ALA A 250 16.91 -16.48 5.83
CA ALA A 250 16.68 -15.05 5.77
C ALA A 250 16.03 -14.47 7.05
N TRP A 251 15.51 -15.32 7.94
CA TRP A 251 14.67 -14.88 9.07
C TRP A 251 15.02 -15.51 10.41
N VAL A 252 15.53 -16.73 10.39
CA VAL A 252 15.85 -17.51 11.60
C VAL A 252 17.30 -17.22 12.02
N HIS A 253 17.60 -15.92 12.21
CA HIS A 253 18.95 -15.43 12.51
C HIS A 253 19.43 -15.90 13.89
N GLY A 254 20.70 -16.31 13.97
CA GLY A 254 21.29 -16.82 15.21
C GLY A 254 20.84 -18.23 15.60
N TYR A 255 20.10 -18.92 14.71
CA TYR A 255 19.59 -20.29 14.89
C TYR A 255 19.84 -21.12 13.62
N SER A 256 21.10 -21.20 13.17
CA SER A 256 21.49 -21.81 11.88
C SER A 256 21.01 -23.26 11.74
N LYS A 257 21.12 -24.07 12.80
CA LYS A 257 20.65 -25.47 12.82
C LYS A 257 19.14 -25.56 12.62
N GLN A 258 18.37 -24.66 13.24
CA GLN A 258 16.92 -24.60 13.09
C GLN A 258 16.56 -24.15 11.67
N ALA A 259 17.22 -23.12 11.14
CA ALA A 259 17.03 -22.67 9.76
C ALA A 259 17.26 -23.80 8.75
N GLU A 260 18.34 -24.59 8.94
CA GLU A 260 18.64 -25.74 8.11
C GLU A 260 17.57 -26.84 8.22
N LYS A 261 17.12 -27.17 9.44
CA LYS A 261 16.04 -28.14 9.66
C LYS A 261 14.76 -27.70 8.93
N LEU A 262 14.38 -26.43 9.06
CA LEU A 262 13.19 -25.87 8.42
C LEU A 262 13.33 -25.85 6.89
N SER A 263 14.51 -25.54 6.37
CA SER A 263 14.81 -25.54 4.93
C SER A 263 14.65 -26.94 4.32
N LYS A 264 15.08 -27.98 5.04
CA LYS A 264 14.95 -29.39 4.63
C LYS A 264 13.51 -29.88 4.56
N LEU A 265 12.57 -29.30 5.32
CA LEU A 265 11.16 -29.68 5.28
C LEU A 265 10.51 -29.37 3.92
N LYS A 266 10.95 -28.31 3.23
CA LYS A 266 10.42 -27.86 1.93
C LYS A 266 8.89 -27.67 1.90
N VAL A 267 8.28 -27.36 3.05
CA VAL A 267 6.82 -27.15 3.19
C VAL A 267 6.39 -25.70 2.94
N TYR A 268 7.33 -24.76 2.89
CA TYR A 268 7.04 -23.33 2.70
C TYR A 268 6.86 -23.01 1.23
N LYS A 269 5.63 -22.67 0.85
CA LYS A 269 5.28 -22.24 -0.50
C LYS A 269 5.35 -20.72 -0.64
N LYS A 270 5.71 -20.26 -1.84
CA LYS A 270 5.52 -18.86 -2.27
C LYS A 270 4.02 -18.60 -2.45
N LEU A 271 3.63 -17.34 -2.47
CA LEU A 271 2.31 -16.92 -2.91
C LEU A 271 2.15 -17.23 -4.40
N GLU A 272 1.23 -18.14 -4.71
CA GLU A 272 0.91 -18.51 -6.08
C GLU A 272 0.32 -17.32 -6.85
N ILE A 273 0.51 -17.32 -8.18
CA ILE A 273 -0.04 -16.28 -9.07
C ILE A 273 -1.54 -16.09 -8.85
N LYS A 274 -2.28 -17.19 -8.60
CA LYS A 274 -3.73 -17.16 -8.33
C LYS A 274 -4.06 -16.36 -7.07
N SER A 275 -3.43 -16.67 -5.94
CA SER A 275 -3.67 -15.95 -4.68
C SER A 275 -3.18 -14.51 -4.74
N PHE A 276 -2.05 -14.24 -5.40
CA PHE A 276 -1.59 -12.87 -5.61
C PHE A 276 -2.55 -12.07 -6.50
N SER A 277 -3.13 -12.70 -7.52
CA SER A 277 -4.18 -12.10 -8.34
C SER A 277 -5.44 -11.78 -7.52
N LEU A 278 -5.85 -12.68 -6.62
CA LEU A 278 -6.99 -12.43 -5.73
C LEU A 278 -6.77 -11.22 -4.82
N LEU A 279 -5.57 -11.10 -4.23
CA LEU A 279 -5.19 -9.93 -3.43
C LEU A 279 -5.31 -8.64 -4.25
N CYS A 280 -4.70 -8.61 -5.44
CA CYS A 280 -4.75 -7.43 -6.30
C CYS A 280 -6.17 -7.10 -6.78
N ASN A 281 -7.02 -8.09 -7.05
CA ASN A 281 -8.42 -7.87 -7.40
C ASN A 281 -9.22 -7.28 -6.23
N GLN A 282 -9.07 -7.83 -5.01
CA GLN A 282 -9.74 -7.29 -3.82
C GLN A 282 -9.34 -5.83 -3.56
N LEU A 283 -8.04 -5.51 -3.66
CA LEU A 283 -7.52 -4.15 -3.54
C LEU A 283 -8.05 -3.19 -4.61
N LEU A 284 -8.46 -3.71 -5.78
CA LEU A 284 -8.99 -2.90 -6.86
C LEU A 284 -10.50 -2.62 -6.71
N VAL A 285 -11.24 -3.52 -6.07
CA VAL A 285 -12.71 -3.43 -5.97
C VAL A 285 -13.22 -2.93 -4.62
N ASP A 286 -12.43 -3.03 -3.55
CA ASP A 286 -12.81 -2.65 -2.19
C ASP A 286 -11.88 -1.57 -1.63
N ASP A 287 -12.37 -0.33 -1.60
CA ASP A 287 -11.65 0.82 -1.09
C ASP A 287 -11.32 0.72 0.41
N ASN A 288 -12.17 0.06 1.21
CA ASN A 288 -11.92 -0.15 2.63
C ASN A 288 -10.77 -1.14 2.81
N PHE A 289 -10.76 -2.21 2.03
CA PHE A 289 -9.66 -3.17 2.03
C PHE A 289 -8.35 -2.52 1.55
N LEU A 290 -8.41 -1.74 0.47
CA LEU A 290 -7.26 -0.97 -0.04
C LEU A 290 -6.68 -0.03 1.02
N ALA A 291 -7.53 0.78 1.66
CA ALA A 291 -7.13 1.69 2.72
C ALA A 291 -6.54 0.93 3.91
N THR A 292 -7.11 -0.22 4.26
CA THR A 292 -6.64 -1.09 5.35
C THR A 292 -5.24 -1.62 5.09
N ILE A 293 -4.98 -2.19 3.91
CA ILE A 293 -3.65 -2.71 3.55
C ILE A 293 -2.62 -1.56 3.50
N LEU A 294 -3.02 -0.40 3.00
CA LEU A 294 -2.15 0.78 2.95
C LEU A 294 -1.80 1.29 4.36
N LEU A 295 -2.79 1.34 5.28
CA LEU A 295 -2.59 1.67 6.69
C LEU A 295 -1.62 0.68 7.35
N ILE A 296 -1.72 -0.61 7.06
CA ILE A 296 -0.78 -1.62 7.57
C ILE A 296 0.65 -1.31 7.10
N ILE A 297 0.84 -1.03 5.80
CA ILE A 297 2.17 -0.72 5.23
C ILE A 297 2.75 0.54 5.89
N GLU A 298 1.96 1.60 6.04
CA GLU A 298 2.39 2.85 6.68
C GLU A 298 2.70 2.66 8.17
N SER A 299 1.83 1.95 8.90
CA SER A 299 1.99 1.64 10.32
C SER A 299 3.28 0.85 10.58
N THR A 300 3.68 0.00 9.63
CA THR A 300 4.95 -0.73 9.72
C THR A 300 6.16 0.21 9.77
N LYS A 301 6.12 1.36 9.08
CA LYS A 301 7.18 2.39 9.11
C LYS A 301 7.01 3.37 10.28
N ALA A 302 5.82 3.45 10.87
CA ALA A 302 5.52 4.36 11.97
C ALA A 302 6.31 4.02 13.26
N SER A 303 6.31 4.96 14.21
CA SER A 303 6.90 4.78 15.55
C SER A 303 6.16 3.69 16.34
N LEU A 304 6.81 3.16 17.39
CA LEU A 304 6.23 2.11 18.24
C LEU A 304 4.94 2.55 18.96
N ILE A 305 4.74 3.85 19.16
CA ILE A 305 3.50 4.39 19.75
C ILE A 305 2.34 4.25 18.77
N PHE A 306 2.55 4.58 17.48
CA PHE A 306 1.48 4.59 16.48
C PHE A 306 1.24 3.23 15.84
N ARG A 307 2.29 2.42 15.68
CA ARG A 307 2.23 1.12 14.97
C ARG A 307 1.13 0.17 15.48
N PRO A 308 1.03 -0.14 16.79
CA PRO A 308 -0.01 -1.07 17.27
C PRO A 308 -1.42 -0.46 17.18
N GLY A 309 -1.54 0.88 17.27
CA GLY A 309 -2.80 1.58 17.04
C GLY A 309 -3.29 1.43 15.60
N GLY A 310 -2.42 1.69 14.61
CA GLY A 310 -2.74 1.50 13.20
C GLY A 310 -3.09 0.05 12.85
N TYR A 311 -2.40 -0.93 13.43
CA TYR A 311 -2.77 -2.35 13.27
C TYR A 311 -4.09 -2.71 13.94
N SER A 312 -4.45 -2.07 15.06
CA SER A 312 -5.74 -2.30 15.71
C SER A 312 -6.91 -1.79 14.86
N ILE A 313 -6.77 -0.60 14.26
CA ILE A 313 -7.73 -0.05 13.30
C ILE A 313 -7.87 -0.97 12.08
N ALA A 314 -6.74 -1.47 11.58
CA ALA A 314 -6.75 -2.44 10.48
C ALA A 314 -7.48 -3.74 10.86
N LEU A 315 -7.29 -4.24 12.10
CA LEU A 315 -7.97 -5.44 12.58
C LEU A 315 -9.48 -5.24 12.66
N GLU A 316 -9.95 -4.08 13.11
CA GLU A 316 -11.39 -3.75 13.12
C GLU A 316 -11.96 -3.72 11.72
N THR A 317 -11.28 -3.04 10.80
CA THR A 317 -11.76 -2.90 9.42
C THR A 317 -11.80 -4.27 8.73
N LEU A 318 -10.78 -5.13 8.92
CA LEU A 318 -10.81 -6.50 8.43
C LEU A 318 -11.90 -7.34 9.10
N SER A 319 -12.15 -7.16 10.40
CA SER A 319 -13.22 -7.86 11.10
C SER A 319 -14.57 -7.53 10.48
N ASP A 320 -14.81 -6.25 10.17
CA ASP A 320 -16.03 -5.80 9.50
C ASP A 320 -16.16 -6.35 8.08
N ILE A 321 -15.06 -6.37 7.31
CA ILE A 321 -15.04 -6.95 5.95
C ILE A 321 -15.34 -8.46 5.99
N ILE A 322 -14.71 -9.21 6.89
CA ILE A 322 -14.85 -10.68 6.97
C ILE A 322 -16.21 -11.10 7.51
N ILE A 323 -16.71 -10.40 8.54
CA ILE A 323 -18.03 -10.68 9.10
C ILE A 323 -19.13 -10.25 8.11
N GLY A 324 -18.94 -9.12 7.44
CA GLY A 324 -19.87 -8.59 6.44
C GLY A 324 -21.32 -8.56 6.96
N ASN A 325 -22.24 -9.10 6.16
CA ASN A 325 -23.67 -9.16 6.49
C ASN A 325 -24.02 -10.21 7.56
N GLU A 326 -23.07 -11.04 7.99
CA GLU A 326 -23.33 -12.05 9.03
C GLU A 326 -23.42 -11.46 10.45
N LYS A 327 -23.18 -10.14 10.63
CA LYS A 327 -23.28 -9.45 11.93
C LYS A 327 -24.56 -9.78 12.70
N GLU A 328 -25.68 -9.97 12.01
CA GLU A 328 -26.97 -10.30 12.64
C GLU A 328 -27.03 -11.73 13.20
N LYS A 329 -26.26 -12.68 12.66
CA LYS A 329 -26.26 -14.09 13.10
C LYS A 329 -25.39 -14.37 14.32
N ILE A 330 -24.66 -13.36 14.79
CA ILE A 330 -23.65 -13.48 15.87
C ILE A 330 -24.06 -12.70 17.12
N ALA A 331 -25.25 -12.10 17.12
CA ALA A 331 -25.80 -11.45 18.28
C ALA A 331 -26.04 -12.48 19.40
N PRO A 332 -25.91 -12.10 20.69
CA PRO A 332 -26.20 -13.00 21.81
C PRO A 332 -27.57 -13.68 21.74
N ILE A 333 -28.57 -13.00 21.18
CA ILE A 333 -29.93 -13.48 20.94
C ILE A 333 -30.16 -13.51 19.42
N ASN A 334 -30.18 -14.70 18.85
CA ASN A 334 -30.33 -14.93 17.41
C ASN A 334 -31.76 -14.66 16.88
N SER A 335 -32.78 -14.78 17.73
CA SER A 335 -34.17 -14.49 17.36
C SER A 335 -34.45 -12.99 17.48
N LYS A 336 -34.68 -12.33 16.34
CA LYS A 336 -35.12 -10.91 16.32
C LYS A 336 -36.44 -10.71 17.07
N LYS A 337 -37.32 -11.73 17.08
CA LYS A 337 -38.60 -11.70 17.78
C LYS A 337 -38.37 -11.70 19.29
N ASP A 338 -37.61 -12.66 19.79
CA ASP A 338 -37.37 -12.84 21.22
C ASP A 338 -36.61 -11.64 21.80
N PHE A 339 -35.65 -11.09 21.05
CA PHE A 339 -34.98 -9.86 21.47
C PHE A 339 -35.94 -8.67 21.52
N LYS A 340 -36.86 -8.55 20.54
CA LYS A 340 -37.84 -7.46 20.53
C LYS A 340 -38.80 -7.55 21.72
N GLU A 341 -39.22 -8.77 22.09
CA GLU A 341 -40.07 -9.02 23.26
C GLU A 341 -39.34 -8.66 24.57
N LEU A 342 -38.14 -9.22 24.79
CA LEU A 342 -37.31 -8.89 25.96
C LEU A 342 -37.02 -7.39 26.06
N LYS A 343 -36.70 -6.75 24.93
CA LYS A 343 -36.42 -5.33 24.87
C LYS A 343 -37.63 -4.51 25.32
N ALA A 344 -38.84 -4.84 24.82
CA ALA A 344 -40.06 -4.15 25.22
C ALA A 344 -40.31 -4.25 26.74
N GLU A 345 -40.15 -5.45 27.31
CA GLU A 345 -40.29 -5.66 28.76
C GLU A 345 -39.30 -4.82 29.58
N LEU A 346 -38.04 -4.76 29.14
CA LEU A 346 -37.01 -3.96 29.81
C LEU A 346 -37.28 -2.45 29.72
N PHE A 347 -37.85 -1.97 28.60
CA PHE A 347 -38.26 -0.57 28.47
C PHE A 347 -39.41 -0.23 29.43
N GLU A 348 -40.42 -1.09 29.55
CA GLU A 348 -41.52 -0.89 30.50
C GLU A 348 -41.02 -0.80 31.94
N ILE A 349 -40.08 -1.67 32.33
CA ILE A 349 -39.43 -1.61 33.65
C ILE A 349 -38.67 -0.28 33.83
N LEU A 350 -37.91 0.14 32.82
CA LEU A 350 -37.17 1.40 32.87
C LEU A 350 -38.11 2.60 33.04
N TYR A 351 -39.22 2.66 32.29
CA TYR A 351 -40.22 3.72 32.40
C TYR A 351 -40.93 3.73 33.77
N LYS A 352 -41.23 2.57 34.33
CA LYS A 352 -41.81 2.46 35.68
C LYS A 352 -40.91 3.09 36.75
N HIS A 353 -39.59 3.01 36.58
CA HIS A 353 -38.62 3.51 37.54
C HIS A 353 -38.10 4.93 37.21
N SER A 354 -38.34 5.43 36.01
CA SER A 354 -37.78 6.71 35.53
C SER A 354 -38.28 7.95 36.28
N ILE A 355 -39.41 7.83 36.99
CA ILE A 355 -39.97 8.89 37.85
C ILE A 355 -39.24 9.06 39.19
N LYS A 356 -38.33 8.15 39.56
CA LYS A 356 -37.55 8.26 40.79
C LYS A 356 -36.38 9.23 40.60
N GLU A 357 -36.14 10.11 41.58
CA GLU A 357 -35.06 11.12 41.54
C GLU A 357 -33.66 10.53 41.32
N SER A 358 -33.43 9.26 41.69
CA SER A 358 -32.16 8.57 41.48
C SER A 358 -31.86 8.22 40.01
N PHE A 359 -32.83 8.31 39.11
CA PHE A 359 -32.67 7.99 37.68
C PHE A 359 -32.38 9.25 36.86
N ILE A 360 -31.12 9.70 36.92
CA ILE A 360 -30.68 11.01 36.41
C ILE A 360 -30.58 11.04 34.87
N ASP A 361 -30.07 9.97 34.24
CA ASP A 361 -29.84 9.91 32.79
C ASP A 361 -30.52 8.67 32.17
N ILE A 362 -31.82 8.78 31.99
CA ILE A 362 -32.66 7.73 31.41
C ILE A 362 -32.27 7.49 29.94
N ASN A 363 -31.87 8.52 29.20
CA ASN A 363 -31.53 8.40 27.78
C ASN A 363 -30.32 7.49 27.57
N THR A 364 -29.27 7.62 28.39
CA THR A 364 -28.13 6.69 28.36
C THR A 364 -28.55 5.25 28.65
N LEU A 365 -29.49 5.03 29.58
CA LEU A 365 -30.01 3.69 29.87
C LEU A 365 -30.81 3.12 28.69
N LYS A 366 -31.63 3.93 28.02
CA LYS A 366 -32.35 3.53 26.80
C LYS A 366 -31.38 3.07 25.70
N VAL A 367 -30.33 3.85 25.45
CA VAL A 367 -29.29 3.51 24.46
C VAL A 367 -28.61 2.17 24.82
N ARG A 368 -28.36 1.89 26.09
CA ARG A 368 -27.81 0.60 26.53
C ARG A 368 -28.77 -0.56 26.29
N LEU A 369 -30.07 -0.38 26.54
CA LEU A 369 -31.10 -1.39 26.24
C LEU A 369 -31.22 -1.63 24.72
N ASP A 370 -31.14 -0.56 23.92
CA ASP A 370 -31.12 -0.65 22.46
C ASP A 370 -29.95 -1.51 21.95
N ASN A 371 -28.80 -1.40 22.63
CA ASN A 371 -27.56 -2.08 22.28
C ASN A 371 -27.34 -3.40 23.04
N LEU A 372 -28.31 -3.88 23.83
CA LEU A 372 -28.14 -5.05 24.70
C LEU A 372 -27.74 -6.32 23.92
N ASN A 373 -28.25 -6.45 22.71
CA ASN A 373 -27.99 -7.60 21.83
C ASN A 373 -26.81 -7.37 20.86
N GLN A 374 -25.99 -6.35 21.10
CA GLN A 374 -24.77 -6.15 20.31
C GLN A 374 -23.68 -7.11 20.77
N ILE A 375 -22.92 -7.63 19.80
CA ILE A 375 -21.69 -8.37 20.08
C ILE A 375 -20.70 -7.45 20.81
N THR A 376 -20.00 -7.99 21.82
CA THR A 376 -18.94 -7.21 22.47
C THR A 376 -17.80 -6.92 21.50
N ASN A 377 -17.11 -5.79 21.67
CA ASN A 377 -15.97 -5.42 20.82
C ASN A 377 -14.87 -6.49 20.80
N LEU A 378 -14.67 -7.23 21.89
CA LEU A 378 -13.67 -8.30 21.89
C LEU A 378 -14.12 -9.49 21.04
N GLU A 379 -15.39 -9.90 21.17
CA GLU A 379 -15.91 -11.02 20.41
C GLU A 379 -16.02 -10.70 18.91
N SER A 380 -16.32 -9.45 18.54
CA SER A 380 -16.30 -9.03 17.13
C SER A 380 -14.91 -9.14 16.51
N LEU A 381 -13.85 -8.83 17.26
CA LEU A 381 -12.46 -8.92 16.79
C LEU A 381 -11.93 -10.37 16.77
N LYS A 382 -12.47 -11.26 17.60
CA LYS A 382 -12.12 -12.71 17.57
C LYS A 382 -12.85 -13.47 16.47
N ARG A 383 -14.09 -13.06 16.17
CA ARG A 383 -14.96 -13.75 15.21
C ARG A 383 -14.35 -14.00 13.82
N PRO A 384 -13.64 -13.08 13.16
CA PRO A 384 -13.09 -13.34 11.83
C PRO A 384 -12.13 -14.53 11.82
N PHE A 385 -11.36 -14.74 12.90
CA PHE A 385 -10.48 -15.91 13.03
C PHE A 385 -11.29 -17.21 13.09
N SER A 386 -12.39 -17.24 13.84
CA SER A 386 -13.29 -18.41 13.88
C SER A 386 -13.94 -18.69 12.53
N ILE A 387 -14.43 -17.65 11.82
CA ILE A 387 -15.02 -17.79 10.47
C ILE A 387 -14.01 -18.41 9.50
N LEU A 388 -12.75 -17.99 9.60
CA LEU A 388 -11.67 -18.44 8.74
C LEU A 388 -10.95 -19.70 9.25
N ASN A 389 -11.43 -20.32 10.34
CA ASN A 389 -10.82 -21.48 10.99
C ASN A 389 -9.34 -21.29 11.38
N ILE A 390 -9.01 -20.10 11.87
CA ILE A 390 -7.69 -19.75 12.40
C ILE A 390 -7.75 -19.87 13.92
N GLU A 391 -6.89 -20.70 14.49
CA GLU A 391 -6.75 -20.85 15.93
C GLU A 391 -6.02 -19.64 16.52
N LEU A 392 -6.62 -19.01 17.54
CA LEU A 392 -6.00 -17.93 18.31
C LEU A 392 -5.32 -18.50 19.55
N LEU A 393 -4.10 -18.03 19.83
CA LEU A 393 -3.40 -18.33 21.08
C LEU A 393 -3.91 -17.42 22.19
N ASP A 394 -3.73 -17.81 23.46
CA ASP A 394 -4.07 -16.96 24.61
C ASP A 394 -3.34 -15.61 24.55
N GLU A 395 -2.08 -15.64 24.11
CA GLU A 395 -1.26 -14.43 23.90
C GLU A 395 -1.81 -13.53 22.78
N ASP A 396 -2.46 -14.09 21.77
CA ASP A 396 -3.12 -13.30 20.73
C ASP A 396 -4.34 -12.57 21.31
N ILE A 397 -5.14 -13.27 22.12
CA ILE A 397 -6.32 -12.71 22.77
C ILE A 397 -5.93 -11.57 23.73
N LYS A 398 -4.80 -11.71 24.46
CA LYS A 398 -4.29 -10.64 25.33
C LYS A 398 -3.99 -9.36 24.55
N VAL A 399 -3.34 -9.45 23.39
CA VAL A 399 -3.01 -8.28 22.57
C VAL A 399 -4.24 -7.69 21.88
N ILE A 400 -5.20 -8.51 21.46
CA ILE A 400 -6.49 -8.02 20.91
C ILE A 400 -7.24 -7.20 21.97
N ARG A 401 -7.26 -7.66 23.23
CA ARG A 401 -7.92 -6.95 24.34
C ARG A 401 -7.35 -5.56 24.60
N SER A 402 -6.05 -5.37 24.38
CA SER A 402 -5.38 -4.09 24.60
C SER A 402 -5.57 -3.07 23.47
N ARG A 403 -6.41 -3.37 22.46
CA ARG A 403 -6.78 -2.44 21.38
C ARG A 403 -7.15 -1.04 21.88
N ASN A 404 -8.01 -0.96 22.90
CA ASN A 404 -8.46 0.31 23.46
C ASN A 404 -7.35 1.09 24.15
N ASP A 405 -6.28 0.43 24.59
CA ASP A 405 -5.13 1.12 25.14
C ASP A 405 -4.39 1.83 24.02
N PHE A 406 -4.10 1.13 22.92
CA PHE A 406 -3.39 1.69 21.78
C PHE A 406 -4.11 2.88 21.13
N LEU A 407 -5.44 2.80 20.94
CA LEU A 407 -6.20 3.92 20.35
C LEU A 407 -6.27 5.16 21.23
N HIS A 408 -6.03 5.00 22.53
CA HIS A 408 -5.95 6.11 23.48
C HIS A 408 -4.49 6.47 23.86
N GLY A 409 -3.50 5.94 23.12
CA GLY A 409 -2.08 6.21 23.37
C GLY A 409 -1.53 5.64 24.68
N ARG A 410 -2.24 4.67 25.28
CA ARG A 410 -1.83 3.98 26.51
C ARG A 410 -0.95 2.78 26.17
N VAL A 411 0.01 2.48 27.06
CA VAL A 411 0.91 1.34 26.91
C VAL A 411 0.46 0.20 27.84
N PRO A 412 0.05 -0.97 27.29
CA PRO A 412 -0.32 -2.12 28.10
C PRO A 412 0.83 -2.64 28.94
N ASP A 413 0.51 -3.38 30.01
CA ASP A 413 1.50 -4.03 30.87
C ASP A 413 1.39 -5.55 30.79
N PHE A 414 1.98 -6.13 29.75
CA PHE A 414 1.86 -7.58 29.51
C PHE A 414 2.64 -8.43 30.53
N ASN A 415 3.66 -7.86 31.17
CA ASN A 415 4.48 -8.52 32.19
C ASN A 415 4.06 -8.19 33.63
N ASN A 416 2.99 -7.41 33.83
CA ASN A 416 2.53 -6.94 35.14
C ASN A 416 3.66 -6.30 35.98
N ALA A 417 4.55 -5.54 35.33
CA ALA A 417 5.68 -4.87 35.98
C ALA A 417 5.25 -3.62 36.78
N GLY A 418 3.98 -3.22 36.72
CA GLY A 418 3.39 -2.17 37.55
C GLY A 418 3.45 -0.77 36.93
N VAL A 419 3.39 0.28 37.75
CA VAL A 419 3.29 1.68 37.26
C VAL A 419 4.67 2.28 36.95
N ASN A 420 5.73 1.82 37.63
CA ASN A 420 7.09 2.39 37.58
C ASN A 420 7.99 1.74 36.50
N ARG A 421 7.42 1.36 35.37
CA ARG A 421 8.13 0.64 34.29
C ARG A 421 9.04 1.59 33.52
N SER A 422 10.26 1.13 33.22
CA SER A 422 11.20 1.89 32.39
C SER A 422 10.64 2.14 30.98
N ILE A 423 11.19 3.13 30.29
CA ILE A 423 10.85 3.41 28.88
C ILE A 423 11.11 2.17 28.02
N ASP A 424 12.26 1.52 28.20
CA ASP A 424 12.61 0.29 27.47
C ASP A 424 11.55 -0.81 27.67
N SER A 425 11.05 -1.01 28.89
CA SER A 425 10.00 -1.99 29.15
C SER A 425 8.72 -1.67 28.38
N LYS A 426 8.34 -0.39 28.32
CA LYS A 426 7.16 0.06 27.56
C LYS A 426 7.36 -0.13 26.06
N ASP A 427 8.55 0.15 25.54
CA ASP A 427 8.90 -0.06 24.14
C ASP A 427 8.88 -1.55 23.77
N TYR A 428 9.31 -2.43 24.68
CA TYR A 428 9.20 -3.88 24.52
C TYR A 428 7.74 -4.35 24.41
N ASP A 429 6.84 -3.85 25.26
CA ASP A 429 5.41 -4.16 25.18
C ASP A 429 4.79 -3.69 23.86
N LEU A 430 5.07 -2.43 23.46
CA LEU A 430 4.57 -1.86 22.22
C LEU A 430 5.10 -2.62 21.00
N PHE A 431 6.37 -3.00 21.01
CA PHE A 431 6.95 -3.76 19.91
C PHE A 431 6.39 -5.19 19.86
N TYR A 432 6.23 -5.86 21.01
CA TYR A 432 5.59 -7.17 21.11
C TYR A 432 4.16 -7.16 20.57
N ALA A 433 3.35 -6.21 21.02
CA ALA A 433 1.99 -6.03 20.52
C ALA A 433 1.97 -5.77 19.01
N SER A 434 2.88 -4.91 18.52
CA SER A 434 2.98 -4.59 17.10
C SER A 434 3.26 -5.82 16.25
N VAL A 435 4.26 -6.63 16.62
CA VAL A 435 4.62 -7.81 15.82
C VAL A 435 3.55 -8.89 15.89
N ARG A 436 2.87 -9.05 17.03
CA ARG A 436 1.77 -10.02 17.18
C ARG A 436 0.54 -9.60 16.39
N LEU A 437 0.11 -8.34 16.49
CA LEU A 437 -0.99 -7.81 15.67
C LEU A 437 -0.67 -7.93 14.18
N TYR A 438 0.55 -7.61 13.76
CA TYR A 438 0.94 -7.77 12.36
C TYR A 438 0.84 -9.23 11.89
N THR A 439 1.32 -10.20 12.68
CA THR A 439 1.14 -11.63 12.38
C THR A 439 -0.34 -12.02 12.28
N LEU A 440 -1.20 -11.53 13.18
CA LEU A 440 -2.64 -11.79 13.15
C LEU A 440 -3.33 -11.22 11.91
N LEU A 441 -3.01 -9.97 11.54
CA LEU A 441 -3.51 -9.35 10.30
C LEU A 441 -3.09 -10.17 9.08
N ASN A 442 -1.84 -10.64 9.05
CA ASN A 442 -1.35 -11.47 7.96
C ASN A 442 -2.11 -12.80 7.87
N LEU A 443 -2.44 -13.45 8.99
CA LEU A 443 -3.24 -14.69 8.97
C LEU A 443 -4.60 -14.46 8.32
N LEU A 444 -5.32 -13.39 8.71
CA LEU A 444 -6.61 -13.05 8.14
C LEU A 444 -6.50 -12.79 6.63
N ILE A 445 -5.60 -11.89 6.22
CA ILE A 445 -5.45 -11.46 4.82
C ILE A 445 -5.03 -12.64 3.92
N PHE A 446 -4.04 -13.43 4.34
CA PHE A 446 -3.57 -14.55 3.53
C PHE A 446 -4.61 -15.67 3.44
N LYS A 447 -5.40 -15.91 4.50
CA LYS A 447 -6.50 -16.87 4.44
C LYS A 447 -7.62 -16.41 3.51
N MET A 448 -7.96 -15.11 3.51
CA MET A 448 -8.97 -14.52 2.61
C MET A 448 -8.62 -14.68 1.13
N ILE A 449 -7.32 -14.67 0.78
CA ILE A 449 -6.85 -14.85 -0.61
C ILE A 449 -6.53 -16.33 -0.94
N GLY A 450 -6.92 -17.26 -0.07
CA GLY A 450 -6.79 -18.70 -0.28
C GLY A 450 -5.38 -19.25 -0.18
N PHE A 451 -4.46 -18.56 0.51
CA PHE A 451 -3.11 -19.08 0.75
C PHE A 451 -3.16 -20.18 1.82
N ASP A 452 -2.57 -21.35 1.54
CA ASP A 452 -2.73 -22.59 2.32
C ASP A 452 -1.44 -23.08 3.01
N SER A 453 -0.47 -22.19 3.16
CA SER A 453 0.90 -22.50 3.62
C SER A 453 1.19 -21.78 4.94
N TYR A 454 2.44 -21.36 5.17
CA TYR A 454 2.90 -20.77 6.42
C TYR A 454 3.31 -19.31 6.24
N LEU A 455 3.06 -18.51 7.28
CA LEU A 455 3.55 -17.14 7.44
C LEU A 455 4.69 -17.10 8.45
N LEU A 456 5.49 -16.04 8.40
CA LEU A 456 6.47 -15.75 9.43
C LEU A 456 5.78 -15.36 10.75
N ASN A 457 6.18 -16.01 11.84
CA ASN A 457 5.72 -15.69 13.18
C ASN A 457 6.64 -14.62 13.80
N PHE A 458 6.29 -13.36 13.60
CA PHE A 458 7.11 -12.24 14.04
C PHE A 458 7.32 -12.15 15.56
N PRO A 459 6.32 -12.47 16.43
CA PRO A 459 6.55 -12.66 17.86
C PRO A 459 7.74 -13.57 18.18
N LYS A 460 7.85 -14.72 17.49
CA LYS A 460 8.96 -15.65 17.70
C LYS A 460 10.27 -15.15 17.10
N ILE A 461 10.22 -14.59 15.89
CA ILE A 461 11.40 -14.07 15.18
C ILE A 461 12.05 -12.94 15.98
N TYR A 462 11.25 -12.03 16.55
CA TYR A 462 11.72 -10.87 17.31
C TYR A 462 11.76 -11.11 18.83
N GLU A 463 11.65 -12.35 19.29
CA GLU A 463 11.67 -12.73 20.73
C GLU A 463 12.83 -12.08 21.51
N ARG A 464 14.03 -11.99 20.92
CA ARG A 464 15.19 -11.36 21.55
C ARG A 464 15.07 -9.83 21.65
N ASN A 465 14.40 -9.22 20.68
CA ASN A 465 14.20 -7.77 20.58
C ASN A 465 13.05 -7.31 21.48
N THR A 466 11.99 -8.12 21.59
CA THR A 466 10.83 -7.83 22.44
C THR A 466 11.06 -8.23 23.90
N LYS A 467 12.03 -9.10 24.21
CA LYS A 467 12.24 -9.69 25.54
C LYS A 467 11.08 -10.58 26.02
N PHE A 468 10.11 -10.88 25.16
CA PHE A 468 9.01 -11.80 25.42
C PHE A 468 9.36 -13.20 24.92
N LYS A 469 9.59 -14.13 25.85
CA LYS A 469 9.79 -15.55 25.51
C LYS A 469 8.46 -16.18 25.13
N VAL A 470 8.37 -16.70 23.91
CA VAL A 470 7.16 -17.36 23.39
C VAL A 470 7.46 -18.82 23.04
N LYS A 471 6.53 -19.70 23.43
CA LYS A 471 6.58 -21.14 23.12
C LYS A 471 5.88 -21.41 21.78
N GLU A 472 6.40 -20.80 20.73
CA GLU A 472 5.83 -20.83 19.39
C GLU A 472 6.90 -21.13 18.33
N ASP A 473 6.47 -21.62 17.18
CA ASP A 473 7.35 -21.85 16.03
C ASP A 473 7.64 -20.57 15.25
N PHE A 474 8.74 -20.56 14.48
CA PHE A 474 9.13 -19.43 13.62
C PHE A 474 8.15 -19.20 12.45
N TYR A 475 7.34 -20.20 12.13
CA TYR A 475 6.36 -20.17 11.07
C TYR A 475 5.00 -20.58 11.63
N ARG A 476 3.94 -19.85 11.28
CA ARG A 476 2.56 -20.14 11.70
C ARG A 476 1.73 -20.52 10.48
N LYS A 477 0.98 -21.61 10.59
CA LYS A 477 0.11 -22.11 9.50
C LYS A 477 -1.11 -21.19 9.33
N VAL A 478 -1.52 -20.99 8.08
CA VAL A 478 -2.68 -20.18 7.67
C VAL A 478 -3.98 -20.97 7.68
#